data_AF-A0A382GWS5-F1
#
_entry.id   AF-A0A382GWS5-F1
#
_cell.length_a   1.000
_cell.length_b   1.000
_cell.length_c   1.000
_cell.angle_alpha   90.00
_cell.angle_beta   90.00
_cell.angle_gamma   90.00
#
_symmetry.space_group_name_H-M   'P 1'
#
loop_
_entity.id
_entity.type
_entity.pdbx_description
1 polymer ?
#
loop_
_entity_poly.entity_id
_entity_poly.type
_entity_poly.pdbx_seq_one_letter_code
_entity_poly.pdbx_strand_id
1 'polypeptide(L)'
;VGRLIAAYVIFVLIFEAGYLGVLQPSFEEGGIPMLKLTTTDGLGETQTKMLARFETDGRLYVSAHHWTRGWYNRAVSNPKVQVEIDGIPSQRTAIPVTGKEFA
;
A
#
# COMPACT_ATOMS: atom_id res chain seq x y z
N VAL A 1 -8.08 -10.36 -40.95
CA VAL A 1 -8.23 -9.40 -39.82
C VAL A 1 -8.92 -10.04 -38.62
N GLY A 2 -10.18 -10.47 -38.69
CA GLY A 2 -10.91 -11.03 -37.53
C GLY A 2 -10.25 -12.23 -36.83
N ARG A 3 -9.69 -13.19 -37.59
CA ARG A 3 -8.94 -14.33 -37.02
C ARG A 3 -7.69 -13.92 -36.24
N LEU A 4 -7.01 -12.86 -36.69
CA LEU A 4 -5.79 -12.36 -36.05
C LEU A 4 -6.12 -11.71 -34.70
N ILE A 5 -7.22 -10.95 -34.67
CA ILE A 5 -7.74 -10.32 -33.45
C ILE A 5 -8.15 -11.41 -32.43
N ALA A 6 -8.89 -12.44 -32.88
CA ALA A 6 -9.29 -13.53 -32.00
C ALA A 6 -8.09 -14.29 -31.41
N ALA A 7 -7.07 -14.59 -32.22
CA ALA A 7 -5.84 -15.22 -31.75
C ALA A 7 -5.10 -14.35 -30.71
N TYR A 8 -5.03 -13.05 -30.95
CA TYR A 8 -4.40 -12.11 -30.02
C TYR A 8 -5.14 -12.02 -28.68
N VAL A 9 -6.47 -11.94 -28.69
CA VAL A 9 -7.28 -11.91 -27.47
C VAL A 9 -7.07 -13.18 -26.64
N ILE A 10 -7.06 -14.35 -27.27
CA ILE A 10 -6.79 -15.63 -26.59
C ILE A 10 -5.39 -15.62 -25.96
N PHE A 11 -4.38 -15.14 -26.70
CA PHE A 11 -3.02 -15.02 -26.19
C PHE A 11 -2.94 -14.10 -24.96
N VAL A 12 -3.57 -12.92 -25.01
CA VAL A 12 -3.60 -11.98 -23.88
C VAL A 12 -4.26 -12.61 -22.65
N LEU A 13 -5.38 -13.31 -22.83
CA LEU A 13 -6.05 -13.99 -21.70
C LEU A 13 -5.16 -15.05 -21.06
N ILE A 14 -4.48 -15.87 -21.86
CA ILE A 14 -3.56 -16.90 -21.34
C ILE A 14 -2.37 -16.23 -20.63
N PHE A 15 -1.81 -15.17 -21.20
CA PHE A 15 -0.65 -14.49 -20.64
C PHE A 15 -0.99 -13.75 -19.34
N GLU A 16 -2.06 -12.98 -19.31
CA GLU A 16 -2.44 -12.19 -18.13
C GLU A 16 -3.01 -13.07 -17.01
N ALA A 17 -3.96 -13.96 -17.31
CA ALA A 17 -4.59 -14.79 -16.29
C ALA A 17 -3.73 -15.98 -15.88
N GLY A 18 -3.04 -16.60 -16.84
CA GLY A 18 -2.19 -17.76 -16.61
C GLY A 18 -0.81 -17.39 -16.11
N TYR A 19 -0.02 -16.68 -16.93
CA TYR A 19 1.39 -16.43 -16.61
C TYR A 19 1.55 -15.34 -15.55
N LEU A 20 1.02 -14.13 -15.79
CA LEU A 20 1.16 -13.02 -14.84
C LEU A 20 0.31 -13.22 -13.59
N GLY A 21 -0.91 -13.75 -13.71
CA GLY A 21 -1.78 -14.00 -12.57
C GLY A 21 -1.19 -14.99 -11.56
N VAL A 22 -0.58 -16.08 -12.03
CA VAL A 22 0.05 -17.10 -11.16
C VAL A 22 1.40 -16.63 -10.61
N LEU A 23 2.16 -15.84 -11.38
CA LEU A 23 3.49 -15.36 -10.98
C LEU A 23 3.46 -13.99 -10.29
N GLN A 24 2.29 -13.41 -10.06
CA GLN A 24 2.17 -12.18 -9.28
C GLN A 24 2.64 -12.45 -7.84
N PRO A 25 3.51 -11.61 -7.28
CA PRO A 25 3.88 -11.71 -5.87
C PRO A 25 2.62 -11.65 -5.01
N SER A 26 2.38 -12.69 -4.20
CA SER A 26 1.28 -12.68 -3.24
C SER A 26 1.67 -11.79 -2.04
N PHE A 27 0.68 -11.12 -1.45
CA PHE A 27 0.89 -10.31 -0.25
C PHE A 27 0.78 -11.12 1.05
N GLU A 28 0.43 -12.41 0.97
CA GLU A 28 0.03 -13.24 2.12
C GLU A 28 1.18 -14.10 2.67
N GLU A 29 2.13 -14.56 1.84
CA GLU A 29 3.27 -15.37 2.29
C GLU A 29 4.57 -14.91 1.61
N GLY A 30 5.51 -14.33 2.39
CA GLY A 30 6.83 -13.89 1.90
C GLY A 30 6.81 -12.63 1.02
N GLY A 31 5.67 -11.99 0.85
CA GLY A 31 5.51 -10.73 0.12
C GLY A 31 6.09 -9.52 0.84
N ILE A 32 5.99 -8.35 0.19
CA ILE A 32 6.36 -7.07 0.81
C ILE A 32 5.48 -6.87 2.05
N PRO A 33 6.03 -6.67 3.26
CA PRO A 33 5.21 -6.46 4.45
C PRO A 33 4.30 -5.25 4.25
N MET A 34 2.99 -5.44 4.44
CA MET A 34 1.99 -4.38 4.25
C MET A 34 1.36 -3.96 5.58
N LEU A 35 0.75 -2.77 5.58
CA LEU A 35 -0.21 -2.33 6.58
C LEU A 35 -1.36 -1.58 5.92
N LYS A 36 -2.51 -1.54 6.59
CA LYS A 36 -3.55 -0.55 6.29
C LYS A 36 -3.38 0.63 7.22
N LEU A 37 -3.24 1.82 6.65
CA LEU A 37 -3.20 3.09 7.38
C LEU A 37 -4.55 3.79 7.21
N THR A 38 -5.26 3.99 8.31
CA THR A 38 -6.48 4.81 8.35
C THR A 38 -6.16 6.20 8.89
N THR A 39 -6.49 7.22 8.11
CA THR A 39 -6.29 8.63 8.45
C THR A 39 -7.64 9.35 8.50
N THR A 40 -7.76 10.33 9.40
CA THR A 40 -8.98 11.13 9.57
C THR A 40 -8.66 12.58 9.28
N ASP A 41 -9.43 13.23 8.41
CA ASP A 41 -9.26 14.66 8.15
C ASP A 41 -10.00 15.55 9.18
N GLY A 42 -9.92 16.87 9.00
CA GLY A 42 -10.51 17.85 9.91
C GLY A 42 -12.05 17.86 9.94
N LEU A 43 -12.71 17.20 8.99
CA LEU A 43 -14.17 17.05 8.96
C LEU A 43 -14.61 15.72 9.60
N GLY A 44 -13.67 14.88 10.04
CA GLY A 44 -13.94 13.56 10.59
C GLY A 44 -14.03 12.44 9.55
N GLU A 45 -13.78 12.74 8.27
CA GLU A 45 -13.81 11.76 7.19
C GLU A 45 -12.59 10.86 7.25
N THR A 46 -12.82 9.54 7.26
CA THR A 46 -11.75 8.54 7.35
C THR A 46 -11.40 7.98 5.97
N GLN A 47 -10.12 7.77 5.72
CA GLN A 47 -9.64 7.08 4.52
C GLN A 47 -8.55 6.08 4.88
N THR A 48 -8.67 4.88 4.30
CA THR A 48 -7.72 3.79 4.48
C THR A 48 -6.85 3.61 3.23
N LYS A 49 -5.55 3.46 3.43
CA LYS A 49 -4.59 3.15 2.36
C LYS A 49 -3.74 1.95 2.74
N MET A 50 -3.60 1.00 1.82
CA MET A 50 -2.64 -0.09 1.92
C MET A 50 -1.24 0.43 1.56
N LEU A 51 -0.27 0.24 2.44
CA LEU A 51 1.10 0.74 2.29
C LEU A 51 2.10 -0.37 2.60
N ALA A 52 3.18 -0.42 1.82
CA ALA A 52 4.35 -1.20 2.19
C ALA A 52 4.97 -0.60 3.46
N ARG A 53 5.34 -1.48 4.38
CA ARG A 53 5.96 -1.13 5.66
C ARG A 53 7.30 -1.80 5.81
N PHE A 54 8.16 -1.20 6.61
CA PHE A 54 9.29 -1.90 7.20
C PHE A 54 9.40 -1.50 8.67
N GLU A 55 10.11 -2.33 9.43
CA GLU A 55 10.27 -2.15 10.87
C GLU A 55 11.75 -2.19 11.22
N THR A 56 12.20 -1.21 11.99
CA THR A 56 13.54 -1.14 12.57
C THR A 56 13.45 -0.43 13.91
N ASP A 57 14.26 -0.84 14.88
CA ASP A 57 14.33 -0.22 16.21
C ASP A 57 12.95 -0.08 16.91
N GLY A 58 12.05 -1.04 16.68
CA GLY A 58 10.69 -1.05 17.21
C GLY A 58 9.74 0.02 16.62
N ARG A 59 10.16 0.69 15.54
CA ARG A 59 9.39 1.72 14.84
C ARG A 59 8.93 1.20 13.48
N LEU A 60 7.73 1.64 13.11
CA LEU A 60 7.10 1.28 11.85
C LEU A 60 7.24 2.42 10.85
N TYR A 61 7.79 2.12 9.69
CA TYR A 61 8.06 3.09 8.65
C TYR A 61 7.24 2.80 7.40
N VAL A 62 6.74 3.87 6.80
CA VAL A 62 6.07 3.85 5.50
C VAL A 62 6.64 4.98 4.64
N SER A 63 6.76 4.73 3.34
CA SER A 63 7.29 5.73 2.42
C SER A 63 6.16 6.43 1.66
N ALA A 64 6.22 7.76 1.62
CA ALA A 64 5.33 8.59 0.81
C ALA A 64 5.72 8.64 -0.68
N HIS A 65 6.50 7.66 -1.18
CA HIS A 65 7.16 7.74 -2.48
C HIS A 65 6.19 7.82 -3.69
N HIS A 66 5.02 7.16 -3.67
CA HIS A 66 4.15 7.05 -4.85
C HIS A 66 2.81 7.83 -4.77
N TRP A 67 2.27 8.19 -5.94
CA TRP A 67 0.94 8.81 -6.09
C TRP A 67 -0.18 7.79 -5.84
N THR A 68 -1.32 8.14 -5.23
CA THR A 68 -1.75 9.42 -4.65
C THR A 68 -1.36 9.57 -3.18
N ARG A 69 -0.98 10.79 -2.76
CA ARG A 69 -0.43 11.10 -1.42
C ARG A 69 -1.44 11.77 -0.46
N GLY A 70 -2.74 11.65 -0.73
CA GLY A 70 -3.77 12.24 0.13
C GLY A 70 -3.66 11.78 1.59
N TRP A 71 -3.33 10.51 1.79
CA TRP A 71 -3.07 9.92 3.11
C TRP A 71 -1.91 10.59 3.85
N TYR A 72 -0.84 10.99 3.15
CA TYR A 72 0.33 11.62 3.77
C TYR A 72 -0.05 12.99 4.31
N ASN A 73 -0.72 13.81 3.51
CA ASN A 73 -1.17 15.13 3.95
C ASN A 73 -2.14 15.03 5.14
N ARG A 74 -3.06 14.04 5.11
CA ARG A 74 -3.97 13.76 6.23
C ARG A 74 -3.19 13.37 7.49
N ALA A 75 -2.27 12.41 7.40
CA ALA A 75 -1.44 11.96 8.53
C ALA A 75 -0.53 13.05 9.11
N VAL A 76 -0.04 13.99 8.27
CA VAL A 76 0.72 15.15 8.74
C VAL A 76 -0.18 16.14 9.47
N SER A 77 -1.38 16.42 8.94
CA SER A 77 -2.34 17.36 9.54
C SER A 77 -3.00 16.81 10.82
N ASN A 78 -3.27 15.52 10.86
CA ASN A 78 -3.82 14.79 11.99
C ASN A 78 -2.97 13.53 12.24
N PRO A 79 -1.97 13.63 13.13
CA PRO A 79 -1.05 12.54 13.43
C PRO A 79 -1.69 11.30 14.07
N LYS A 80 -2.91 11.40 14.60
CA LYS A 80 -3.60 10.26 15.21
C LYS A 80 -4.14 9.37 14.11
N VAL A 81 -3.52 8.22 13.92
CA VAL A 81 -3.83 7.27 12.85
C VAL A 81 -4.07 5.88 13.43
N GLN A 82 -4.88 5.09 12.74
CA GLN A 82 -5.01 3.67 13.02
C GLN A 82 -4.20 2.88 12.00
N VAL A 83 -3.42 1.91 12.49
CA VAL A 83 -2.64 0.98 11.69
C VAL A 83 -3.18 -0.43 11.93
N GLU A 84 -3.50 -1.14 10.86
CA GLU A 84 -3.88 -2.56 10.90
C GLU A 84 -2.81 -3.39 10.19
N ILE A 85 -2.30 -4.40 10.90
CA ILE A 85 -1.34 -5.39 10.41
C ILE A 85 -1.93 -6.76 10.76
N ASP A 86 -2.00 -7.67 9.78
CA ASP A 86 -2.53 -9.02 9.95
C ASP A 86 -3.92 -9.06 10.63
N GLY A 87 -4.77 -8.08 10.28
CA GLY A 87 -6.12 -7.93 10.83
C GLY A 87 -6.18 -7.35 12.26
N ILE A 88 -5.05 -6.99 12.85
CA ILE A 88 -4.97 -6.44 14.21
C ILE A 88 -4.84 -4.91 14.15
N PRO A 89 -5.88 -4.15 14.54
CA PRO A 89 -5.82 -2.70 14.56
C PRO A 89 -5.07 -2.18 15.80
N SER A 90 -4.29 -1.12 15.61
CA SER A 90 -3.58 -0.40 16.68
C SER A 90 -3.60 1.11 16.44
N GLN A 91 -3.81 1.89 17.50
CA GLN A 91 -3.71 3.35 17.43
C GLN A 91 -2.24 3.77 17.48
N ARG A 92 -1.84 4.68 16.60
CA ARG A 92 -0.45 5.15 16.45
C ARG A 92 -0.42 6.66 16.22
N THR A 93 0.77 7.23 16.42
CA THR A 93 1.07 8.63 16.06
C THR A 93 2.01 8.65 14.87
N ALA A 94 1.57 9.26 13.76
CA ALA A 94 2.39 9.45 12.57
C ALA A 94 3.38 10.60 12.79
N ILE A 95 4.67 10.36 12.51
CA ILE A 95 5.73 11.35 12.67
C ILE A 95 6.50 11.42 11.35
N PRO A 96 6.59 12.60 10.70
CA PRO A 96 7.44 12.78 9.54
C PRO A 96 8.90 12.51 9.90
N VAL A 97 9.54 11.58 9.18
CA VAL A 97 10.97 11.29 9.37
C VAL A 97 11.79 12.43 8.79
N THR A 98 12.74 12.96 9.56
CA THR A 98 13.59 14.09 9.18
C THR A 98 15.04 13.89 9.66
N GLY A 99 15.98 14.69 9.16
CA GLY A 99 17.37 14.67 9.62
C GLY A 99 18.11 13.38 9.25
N LYS A 100 18.99 12.90 10.15
CA LYS A 100 19.83 11.72 9.91
C LYS A 100 19.06 10.42 9.76
N GLU A 101 17.86 10.33 10.34
CA GLU A 101 16.97 9.16 10.21
C GLU A 101 16.37 9.04 8.80
N PHE A 102 16.34 10.15 8.05
CA PHE A 102 15.86 10.19 6.67
C PHE A 102 16.98 9.99 5.63
N ALA A 103 18.23 10.26 6.00
CA ALA A 103 19.36 10.45 5.09
C ALA A 103 19.98 9.14 4.59
#